data_AF-A0A939UMY8-F1
#
_entry.id   AF-A0A939UMY8-F1
#
_cell.length_a   1.000
_cell.length_b   1.000
_cell.length_c   1.000
_cell.angle_alpha   90.00
_cell.angle_beta   90.00
_cell.angle_gamma   90.00
#
_symmetry.space_group_name_H-M   'P 1'
#
loop_
_entity.id
_entity.type
_entity.pdbx_description
1 polymer ?
#
loop_
_entity_poly.entity_id
_entity_poly.type
_entity_poly.pdbx_seq_one_letter_code
_entity_poly.pdbx_strand_id
1 'polypeptide(L)' 'MKKNQLAAKKKTLSLLIKKVQSRIFSIRGENVILDADVAELYGVETRRINEAVKNNP' A
#
# COMPACT_ATOMS: atom_id res chain seq x y z
N MET A 1 12.12 -25.23 -15.67
CA MET A 1 11.32 -24.06 -16.09
C MET A 1 10.69 -23.24 -14.93
N LYS A 2 10.35 -23.82 -13.77
CA LYS A 2 9.67 -23.09 -12.65
C LYS A 2 10.54 -22.12 -11.83
N LYS A 3 11.88 -22.26 -11.83
CA LYS A 3 12.79 -21.46 -10.97
C LYS A 3 12.89 -19.97 -11.35
N ASN A 4 12.81 -19.63 -12.64
CA ASN A 4 12.92 -18.23 -13.10
C ASN A 4 11.65 -17.41 -12.81
N GLN A 5 10.47 -18.05 -12.81
CA GLN A 5 9.20 -17.40 -12.49
C GLN A 5 9.10 -17.03 -11.01
N LEU A 6 9.64 -17.86 -10.11
CA LEU A 6 9.63 -17.58 -8.67
C LEU A 6 10.53 -16.38 -8.31
N ALA A 7 11.70 -16.27 -8.95
CA ALA A 7 12.60 -15.13 -8.77
C ALA A 7 11.97 -13.81 -9.27
N ALA A 8 11.31 -13.85 -10.43
CA ALA A 8 10.58 -12.70 -10.96
C ALA A 8 9.43 -12.27 -10.03
N LYS A 9 8.62 -13.21 -9.52
CA LYS A 9 7.54 -12.93 -8.56
C LYS A 9 8.07 -12.32 -7.26
N LYS A 10 9.21 -12.80 -6.75
CA LYS A 10 9.86 -12.24 -5.55
C LYS A 10 10.35 -10.81 -5.79
N LYS A 11 10.88 -10.51 -6.98
CA LYS A 11 11.29 -9.15 -7.38
C LYS A 11 10.09 -8.20 -7.44
N THR A 12 8.98 -8.62 -8.07
CA THR A 12 7.75 -7.83 -8.13
C THR A 12 7.17 -7.57 -6.74
N LEU A 13 7.13 -8.59 -5.87
CA LEU A 13 6.66 -8.44 -4.50
C LEU A 13 7.54 -7.46 -3.71
N SER A 14 8.86 -7.55 -3.85
CA SER A 14 9.79 -6.61 -3.23
C SER A 14 9.58 -5.18 -3.71
N LEU A 15 9.32 -4.99 -5.01
CA LEU A 15 9.05 -3.67 -5.58
C LEU A 15 7.73 -3.07 -5.05
N LEU A 16 6.68 -3.90 -4.92
CA LEU A 16 5.41 -3.51 -4.32
C LEU A 16 5.58 -3.05 -2.86
N ILE A 17 6.31 -3.83 -2.06
CA ILE A 17 6.59 -3.49 -0.66
C ILE A 17 7.30 -2.13 -0.58
N LYS A 18 8.32 -1.90 -1.42
CA LYS A 18 9.03 -0.62 -1.47
C LYS A 18 8.10 0.56 -1.83
N LYS A 19 7.16 0.36 -2.76
CA LYS A 19 6.18 1.39 -3.16
C LYS A 19 5.24 1.78 -2.02
N VAL A 20 4.85 0.83 -1.17
CA VAL A 20 4.05 1.11 0.02
C VAL A 20 4.90 1.79 1.09
N GLN A 21 6.11 1.27 1.36
CA GLN A 21 7.02 1.84 2.35
C GLN A 21 7.38 3.30 2.07
N SER A 22 7.54 3.70 0.80
CA SER A 22 7.84 5.10 0.43
C SER A 22 6.69 6.08 0.72
N ARG A 23 5.49 5.58 1.05
CA ARG A 23 4.29 6.39 1.37
C ARG A 23 3.99 6.41 2.87
N ILE A 24 4.79 5.73 3.68
CA ILE A 24 4.66 5.74 5.14
C ILE A 24 5.52 6.88 5.69
N PHE A 25 4.88 7.76 6.44
CA PHE A 25 5.50 8.89 7.12
C PHE A 25 5.66 8.57 8.62
N SER A 26 6.71 9.09 9.24
CA SER A 26 6.84 9.07 10.69
C SER A 26 6.42 10.42 11.27
N ILE A 27 5.34 10.43 12.05
CA ILE A 27 4.80 11.63 12.67
C ILE A 27 4.64 11.35 14.17
N ARG A 28 5.33 12.13 15.01
CA ARG A 28 5.30 11.98 16.48
C ARG A 28 5.65 10.56 16.97
N GLY A 29 6.51 9.85 16.24
CA GLY A 29 6.90 8.48 16.56
C GLY A 29 5.97 7.40 15.98
N GLU A 30 4.86 7.80 15.35
CA GLU A 30 3.90 6.88 14.75
C GLU A 30 4.07 6.78 13.23
N ASN A 31 3.82 5.60 12.68
CA ASN A 31 3.80 5.38 11.24
C ASN A 31 2.41 5.72 10.67
N VAL A 32 2.36 6.69 9.78
CA VAL A 32 1.13 7.23 9.19
C VAL A 32 1.18 7.10 7.67
N ILE A 33 0.06 6.72 7.06
CA ILE A 33 -0.12 6.78 5.60
C ILE A 33 -1.30 7.70 5.29
N LEU A 34 -1.18 8.52 4.24
CA LEU A 34 -2.27 9.41 3.83
C LEU A 34 -3.39 8.62 3.15
N ASP A 35 -4.63 9.02 3.36
CA ASP A 35 -5.80 8.42 2.72
C ASP A 35 -5.75 8.53 1.19
N ALA A 36 -5.17 9.62 0.64
CA ALA A 36 -4.91 9.78 -0.78
C ALA A 36 -3.92 8.73 -1.33
N ASP A 37 -2.87 8.41 -0.58
CA ASP A 37 -1.90 7.38 -0.95
C ASP A 37 -2.55 5.99 -0.94
N VAL A 38 -3.39 5.72 0.07
CA VAL A 38 -4.18 4.48 0.15
C VAL A 38 -5.14 4.40 -1.04
N ALA A 39 -5.86 5.47 -1.34
CA ALA A 39 -6.78 5.54 -2.46
C ALA A 39 -6.09 5.21 -3.80
N GLU A 40 -4.90 5.78 -4.05
CA GLU A 40 -4.10 5.48 -5.24
C GLU A 40 -3.63 4.01 -5.27
N LEU A 41 -3.19 3.46 -4.13
CA LEU A 41 -2.75 2.06 -4.04
C LEU A 41 -3.87 1.06 -4.33
N TYR A 42 -5.09 1.36 -3.89
CA TYR A 42 -6.27 0.53 -4.11
C TYR A 42 -7.01 0.86 -5.42
N GLY A 43 -6.62 1.92 -6.13
CA GLY A 43 -7.27 2.35 -7.37
C GLY A 43 -8.71 2.85 -7.17
N VAL A 44 -9.00 3.43 -5.99
CA VAL A 44 -10.32 3.95 -5.64
C VAL A 44 -10.25 5.44 -5.35
N GLU A 45 -11.39 6.13 -5.34
CA GLU A 45 -11.46 7.52 -4.89
C GLU A 45 -11.27 7.61 -3.36
N THR A 46 -10.64 8.66 -2.86
CA THR A 46 -10.43 8.91 -1.42
C THR A 46 -11.74 8.89 -0.62
N ARG A 47 -12.86 9.31 -1.22
CA ARG A 47 -14.20 9.23 -0.61
C ARG A 47 -14.57 7.80 -0.21
N ARG A 48 -14.21 6.79 -1.02
CA ARG A 48 -14.46 5.37 -0.75
C ARG A 48 -13.66 4.85 0.44
N ILE A 49 -12.42 5.32 0.59
CA ILE A 49 -11.59 5.01 1.77
C ILE A 49 -12.25 5.58 3.03
N ASN A 50 -12.67 6.84 3.00
CA ASN A 50 -13.33 7.49 4.14
C ASN A 50 -14.68 6.84 4.51
N GLU A 51 -15.45 6.34 3.54
CA GLU A 51 -16.64 5.51 3.80
C GLU A 51 -16.27 4.21 4.53
N ALA A 52 -15.26 3.48 4.05
CA ALA A 52 -14.83 2.23 4.65
C ALA A 52 -14.33 2.41 6.09
N VAL A 53 -13.56 3.47 6.35
CA VAL A 53 -13.09 3.81 7.71
C VAL A 53 -14.26 4.10 8.65
N LYS A 54 -15.26 4.86 8.20
CA LYS A 54 -16.44 5.20 9.01
C LYS A 54 -17.33 3.99 9.33
N ASN A 55 -17.36 3.00 8.44
CA ASN A 55 -18.17 1.79 8.59
C ASN A 55 -17.46 0.65 9.34
N ASN A 56 -16.21 0.88 9.77
CA ASN A 56 -15.48 -0.11 10.57
C ASN A 56 -15.96 -0.02 12.03
N PRO A 57 -16.59 -1.08 12.59
CA PRO A 57 -17.10 -1.09 13.96
C PRO A 57 -16.00 -1.05 15.02
#